data_AF-A0A093HQP2-F1
#
_entry.id   AF-A0A093HQP2-F1
#
_cell.length_a   1.000
_cell.length_b   1.000
_cell.length_c   1.000
_cell.angle_alpha   90.00
_cell.angle_beta   90.00
_cell.angle_gamma   90.00
#
_symmetry.space_group_name_H-M   'P 1'
#
loop_
_entity.id
_entity.type
_entity.pdbx_description
1 polymer ?
#
loop_
_entity_poly.entity_id
_entity_poly.type
_entity_poly.pdbx_seq_one_letter_code
_entity_poly.pdbx_strand_id
1 'polypeptide(L)' 'DERYQGRTEFFHREFRAGNMSLHLKNVKNSDKGSYTCVVSFDNQYHDVLIELEVAG' A
#
# COMPACT_ATOMS: atom_id res chain seq x y z
N ASP A 1 -12.92 0.20 1.84
CA ASP A 1 -13.23 -1.24 1.80
C ASP A 1 -13.09 -1.78 3.21
N GLU A 2 -14.14 -2.36 3.78
CA GLU A 2 -14.15 -2.91 5.14
C GLU A 2 -13.07 -4.00 5.33
N ARG A 3 -12.61 -4.66 4.26
CA ARG A 3 -11.58 -5.70 4.29
C ARG A 3 -10.23 -5.25 4.86
N TYR A 4 -9.90 -3.96 4.74
CA TYR A 4 -8.61 -3.39 5.14
C TYR A 4 -8.69 -2.47 6.37
N GLN A 5 -9.90 -2.19 6.86
CA GLN A 5 -10.11 -1.27 7.96
C GLN A 5 -9.38 -1.74 9.23
N GLY A 6 -8.63 -0.82 9.86
CA GLY A 6 -7.83 -1.11 11.05
C GLY A 6 -6.59 -1.97 10.82
N ARG A 7 -6.31 -2.38 9.57
CA ARG A 7 -5.17 -3.23 9.20
C ARG A 7 -4.12 -2.47 8.38
N THR A 8 -4.40 -1.27 7.91
CA THR A 8 -3.48 -0.49 7.08
C THR A 8 -2.94 0.72 7.82
N GLU A 9 -1.64 0.99 7.64
CA GLU A 9 -1.00 2.21 8.12
C GLU A 9 0.16 2.63 7.21
N PHE A 10 0.47 3.92 7.21
CA PHE A 10 1.66 4.45 6.55
C PHE A 10 2.78 4.73 7.56
N PHE A 11 4.02 4.69 7.07
CA PHE A 11 5.20 5.14 7.80
C PHE A 11 5.32 6.68 7.75
N HIS A 12 4.40 7.40 8.38
CA HIS A 12 4.28 8.85 8.30
C HIS A 12 5.58 9.62 8.60
N ARG A 13 6.42 9.08 9.50
CA ARG A 13 7.72 9.69 9.86
C ARG A 13 8.72 9.67 8.70
N GLU A 14 8.56 8.73 7.77
CA GLU A 14 9.47 8.49 6.64
C GLU A 14 9.04 9.22 5.36
N PHE A 15 7.91 9.95 5.38
CA PHE A 15 7.41 10.67 4.21
C PHE A 15 8.41 11.70 3.67
N ARG A 16 9.12 12.39 4.56
CA ARG A 16 10.17 13.36 4.15
C ARG A 16 11.38 12.69 3.50
N ALA A 17 11.59 11.40 3.76
CA ALA A 17 12.61 10.59 3.11
C ALA A 17 12.09 9.91 1.82
N GLY A 18 10.84 10.16 1.43
CA GLY A 18 10.22 9.62 0.21
C GLY A 18 9.61 8.22 0.38
N ASN A 19 9.61 7.64 1.59
CA ASN A 19 9.01 6.34 1.83
C ASN A 19 7.49 6.49 1.99
N MET A 20 6.75 6.09 0.97
CA MET A 20 5.28 6.06 0.93
C MET A 20 4.73 4.63 1.03
N SER A 21 5.52 3.67 1.53
CA SER A 21 5.08 2.28 1.64
C SER A 21 3.88 2.12 2.58
N LEU A 22 2.95 1.27 2.18
CA LEU A 22 1.80 0.87 2.97
C LEU A 22 2.13 -0.38 3.79
N HIS A 23 1.90 -0.33 5.10
CA HIS A 23 1.99 -1.51 5.96
C HIS A 23 0.60 -2.14 6.11
N LEU A 24 0.46 -3.39 5.66
CA LEU A 24 -0.75 -4.21 5.83
C LEU A 24 -0.53 -5.24 6.94
N LYS A 25 -1.30 -5.13 8.02
CA LYS A 25 -1.27 -6.00 9.20
C LYS A 25 -2.18 -7.21 9.03
N ASN A 26 -1.82 -8.29 9.73
CA ASN A 26 -2.59 -9.54 9.79
C ASN A 26 -2.94 -10.06 8.39
N VAL A 27 -1.95 -10.14 7.50
CA VAL A 27 -2.13 -10.57 6.09
C VAL A 27 -2.87 -11.91 6.02
N LYS A 28 -3.83 -11.99 5.10
CA LYS A 28 -4.70 -13.14 4.86
C LYS A 28 -4.52 -13.60 3.41
N ASN A 29 -4.79 -14.88 3.13
CA ASN A 29 -4.79 -15.39 1.75
C ASN A 29 -5.73 -14.61 0.81
N SER A 30 -6.82 -14.04 1.33
CA SER A 30 -7.74 -13.19 0.58
C SER A 30 -7.17 -11.83 0.16
N ASP A 31 -6.04 -11.41 0.74
CA ASP A 31 -5.38 -10.16 0.37
C ASP A 31 -4.46 -10.36 -0.85
N LYS A 32 -4.23 -11.60 -1.32
CA LYS A 32 -3.47 -11.85 -2.55
C LYS A 32 -4.10 -11.11 -3.74
N GLY A 33 -3.25 -10.52 -4.56
CA GLY A 33 -3.64 -9.91 -5.84
C GLY A 33 -2.86 -8.64 -6.17
N SER A 34 -3.33 -7.95 -7.20
CA SER A 34 -2.71 -6.72 -7.71
C SER A 34 -3.14 -5.49 -6.90
N TYR A 35 -2.17 -4.69 -6.52
CA TYR A 35 -2.34 -3.40 -5.85
C TYR A 35 -1.69 -2.32 -6.70
N THR A 36 -2.28 -1.13 -6.72
CA THR A 36 -1.69 0.04 -7.36
C THR A 36 -1.38 1.08 -6.29
N CYS A 37 -0.13 1.51 -6.22
CA CYS A 37 0.22 2.73 -5.51
C CYS A 37 0.08 3.90 -6.49
N VAL A 38 -0.63 4.95 -6.08
CA VAL A 38 -0.84 6.16 -6.90
C VAL A 38 -0.38 7.35 -6.08
N VAL A 39 0.51 8.15 -6.66
CA VAL A 39 1.02 9.40 -6.08
C VAL A 39 0.73 10.52 -7.06
N SER A 40 -0.04 11.52 -6.61
CA SER A 40 -0.32 12.72 -7.38
C SER A 40 0.09 13.98 -6.60
N PHE A 41 0.90 14.83 -7.22
CA PHE A 41 1.32 16.10 -6.65
C PHE A 41 1.66 17.08 -7.79
N ASP A 42 1.28 18.36 -7.65
CA ASP A 42 1.66 19.45 -8.57
C ASP A 42 1.61 19.09 -10.06
N ASN A 43 0.44 18.63 -10.53
CA ASN A 43 0.17 18.12 -11.88
C ASN A 43 1.00 16.91 -12.34
N GLN A 44 1.81 16.30 -11.47
CA GLN A 44 2.47 15.02 -11.70
C GLN A 44 1.59 13.87 -11.23
N TYR A 45 1.65 12.77 -11.97
CA TYR A 45 0.98 11.52 -11.66
C TYR A 45 1.99 10.40 -11.83
N HIS A 46 2.15 9.59 -10.79
CA HIS A 46 2.99 8.41 -10.78
C HIS A 46 2.19 7.24 -10.22
N ASP A 47 2.26 6.09 -10.89
CA ASP A 47 1.67 4.87 -10.40
C ASP A 47 2.62 3.68 -10.57
N VAL A 48 2.42 2.68 -9.72
CA VAL A 48 3.14 1.40 -9.81
C VAL A 48 2.22 0.26 -9.44
N LEU A 49 2.26 -0.79 -10.26
CA LEU A 49 1.58 -2.05 -10.00
C LEU A 49 2.46 -2.95 -9.11
N ILE A 50 1.85 -3.49 -8.06
CA ILE A 50 2.48 -4.37 -7.09
C ILE A 50 1.65 -5.65 -7.03
N GLU A 51 2.27 -6.80 -7.27
CA GLU A 51 1.63 -8.10 -7.06
C GLU A 51 1.93 -8.60 -5.65
N LEU A 52 0.88 -8.75 -4.83
CA LEU A 52 1.01 -9.32 -3.49
C LEU A 52 0.76 -10.82 -3.52
N GLU A 53 1.82 -11.58 -3.27
CA GLU A 53 1.75 -13.01 -3.00
C GLU A 53 1.72 -13.27 -1.49
N VAL A 54 0.86 -14.20 -1.06
CA VAL A 54 0.73 -14.61 0.34
C VAL A 54 1.11 -16.09 0.44
N ALA A 55 2.15 -16.37 1.22
CA ALA A 55 2.55 -17.74 1.51
C ALA A 55 1.54 -18.40 2.47
N GLY A 56 1.16 -19.64 2.16
CA GLY A 56 0.27 -20.46 2.99
C GLY A 56 0.98 -21.18 4.12
#